data_AF-A0A1V5MTA6-F1
#
_entry.id   AF-A0A1V5MTA6-F1
#
_cell.length_a   1.000
_cell.length_b   1.000
_cell.length_c   1.000
_cell.angle_alpha   90.00
_cell.angle_beta   90.00
_cell.angle_gamma   90.00
#
_symmetry.space_group_name_H-M   'P 1'
#
loop_
_entity.id
_entity.type
_entity.pdbx_description
1 polymer ?
#
loop_
_entity_poly.entity_id
_entity_poly.type
_entity_poly.pdbx_seq_one_letter_code
_entity_poly.pdbx_strand_id
1 'polypeptide(L)'
;MIVSRPYNGCDPGISLDMPRKLRKMNVLALPMDFLDLRTANITEPQLQEQMYWKYGQRIFRAAHIIRDDPRLNAIYISNFSCGPDSFIISMFKELMSYTDEDGVEHRKPALVVEIDEHSADAGVVTRLEAFHESLKAVEEHRLATRSARPRIPSVQSEKSPWRSEWGDCSGRTLYIPWMGDHAQAMAAAFRHCGQDAEVMPIGDEETLRWGRQYTSGKECLPCAITTGDMLKVLNKPGFHPDQAAFFMPSGSGPCRFGQYNCLQRLVLKQAGMPNSIPIVAPNQDSNFYKHFQRFKKDPTRLAFDGIAAIDLLFKVLLKLRPYETQAGAADKAYEYCVHRMVQALERGLSEKEMAEEMKICADEFARVPVDRSKRKPLVSVVGEIYVRSHTFANDNIVRQLESLGAEVNLAGFAEWLYYTNYTRKKMALRWSDYKLYLQNILKNRIQHKIERSFAGPLEAVFGHLAEGNIKDVIDAAAPYMHESFEGEAVLSIGKIVEMHHHQAAGAVNVMPFTCMPSTIVSAIARQITRDFAGMPILNISYDGQQDPTLQTRLEAFMHQVNSYHKTVTQAAVEIH
;
A
#
# COMPACT_ATOMS: atom_id res chain seq x y z
N MET A 1 4.85 -18.74 -27.01
CA MET A 1 4.06 -17.51 -26.81
C MET A 1 4.91 -16.48 -26.09
N ILE A 2 4.99 -15.27 -26.63
CA ILE A 2 5.58 -14.10 -25.97
C ILE A 2 4.46 -13.41 -25.20
N VAL A 3 4.53 -13.46 -23.87
CA VAL A 3 3.56 -12.82 -22.96
C VAL A 3 4.19 -11.51 -22.49
N SER A 4 3.65 -10.39 -22.95
CA SER A 4 4.20 -9.07 -22.61
C SER A 4 3.17 -7.99 -22.88
N ARG A 5 3.46 -6.77 -22.43
CA ARG A 5 2.77 -5.57 -22.96
C ARG A 5 3.29 -5.28 -24.38
N PRO A 6 2.50 -4.63 -25.26
CA PRO A 6 2.93 -4.37 -26.64
C PRO A 6 4.22 -3.57 -26.74
N TYR A 7 4.40 -2.57 -25.87
CA TYR A 7 5.63 -1.77 -25.83
C TYR A 7 6.88 -2.58 -25.49
N ASN A 8 6.75 -3.73 -24.82
CA ASN A 8 7.86 -4.63 -24.54
C ASN A 8 8.09 -5.64 -25.65
N GLY A 9 7.02 -6.27 -26.14
CA GLY A 9 7.13 -7.43 -27.04
C GLY A 9 7.16 -7.09 -28.53
N CYS A 10 6.72 -5.89 -28.91
CA CYS A 10 6.65 -5.46 -30.31
C CYS A 10 7.79 -4.51 -30.71
N ASP A 11 8.56 -4.01 -29.75
CA ASP A 11 9.73 -3.18 -30.02
C ASP A 11 11.00 -4.05 -30.04
N PRO A 12 11.75 -4.11 -31.16
CA PRO A 12 12.93 -4.96 -31.28
C PRO A 12 14.11 -4.47 -30.42
N GLY A 13 14.18 -3.19 -30.05
CA GLY A 13 15.19 -2.68 -29.13
C GLY A 13 14.90 -3.11 -27.70
N ILE A 14 13.67 -2.89 -27.24
CA ILE A 14 13.26 -3.23 -25.86
C ILE A 14 13.18 -4.74 -25.66
N SER A 15 12.70 -5.51 -26.64
CA SER A 15 12.68 -6.98 -26.55
C SER A 15 14.02 -7.66 -26.82
N LEU A 16 15.07 -6.87 -27.15
CA LEU A 16 16.36 -7.38 -27.63
C LEU A 16 16.18 -8.36 -28.80
N ASP A 17 15.29 -8.06 -29.76
CA ASP A 17 14.96 -8.88 -30.93
C ASP A 17 14.75 -10.37 -30.61
N MET A 18 14.15 -10.66 -29.44
CA MET A 18 13.90 -12.01 -28.95
C MET A 18 13.15 -12.91 -29.94
N PRO A 19 12.14 -12.43 -30.70
CA PRO A 19 11.49 -13.23 -31.73
C PRO A 19 12.45 -13.72 -32.83
N ARG A 20 13.46 -12.94 -33.22
CA ARG A 20 14.48 -13.39 -34.18
C ARG A 20 15.40 -14.43 -33.58
N LYS A 21 15.78 -14.30 -32.31
CA LYS A 21 16.60 -15.29 -31.59
C LYS A 21 15.89 -16.64 -31.49
N LEU A 22 14.63 -16.65 -31.11
CA LEU A 22 13.81 -17.87 -31.07
C LEU A 22 13.67 -18.55 -32.44
N ARG A 23 13.50 -17.76 -33.51
CA ARG A 23 13.48 -18.30 -34.88
C ARG A 23 14.78 -19.00 -35.28
N LYS A 24 15.94 -18.50 -34.83
CA LYS A 24 17.24 -19.19 -35.04
C LYS A 24 17.31 -20.55 -34.34
N MET A 25 16.58 -20.71 -33.23
CA MET A 25 16.43 -21.98 -32.51
C MET A 25 15.30 -22.86 -33.07
N ASN A 26 14.77 -22.53 -34.26
CA ASN A 26 13.62 -23.19 -34.87
C ASN A 26 12.35 -23.17 -34.00
N VAL A 27 12.20 -22.14 -33.16
CA VAL A 27 11.01 -21.90 -32.33
C VAL A 27 10.20 -20.75 -32.90
N LEU A 28 8.92 -21.00 -33.17
CA LEU A 28 7.99 -19.96 -33.61
C LEU A 28 7.59 -19.07 -32.42
N ALA A 29 8.01 -17.82 -32.45
CA ALA A 29 7.59 -16.80 -31.49
C ALA A 29 6.26 -16.16 -31.93
N LEU A 30 5.20 -16.38 -31.14
CA LEU A 30 3.88 -15.78 -31.34
C LEU A 30 3.58 -14.80 -30.20
N PRO A 31 3.26 -13.52 -30.48
CA PRO A 31 2.80 -12.57 -29.46
C PRO A 31 1.46 -13.02 -28.85
N MET A 32 1.23 -12.73 -27.57
CA MET A 32 -0.04 -13.05 -26.91
C MET A 32 -1.27 -12.40 -27.57
N ASP A 33 -1.08 -11.31 -28.31
CA ASP A 33 -2.15 -10.61 -29.04
C ASP A 33 -2.76 -11.45 -30.18
N PHE A 34 -2.11 -12.56 -30.57
CA PHE A 34 -2.64 -13.52 -31.54
C PHE A 34 -3.62 -14.53 -30.90
N LEU A 35 -3.76 -14.53 -29.58
CA LEU A 35 -4.73 -15.37 -28.88
C LEU A 35 -6.10 -14.69 -28.85
N ASP A 36 -7.16 -15.46 -29.10
CA ASP A 36 -8.52 -15.00 -28.80
C ASP A 36 -8.78 -15.11 -27.29
N LEU A 37 -8.48 -14.04 -26.56
CA LEU A 37 -8.64 -13.99 -25.09
C LEU A 37 -10.10 -14.18 -24.62
N ARG A 38 -11.09 -14.17 -25.52
CA ARG A 38 -12.50 -14.43 -25.18
C ARG A 38 -12.78 -15.91 -24.99
N THR A 39 -11.97 -16.79 -25.58
CA THR A 39 -12.11 -18.25 -25.47
C THR A 39 -11.39 -18.82 -24.25
N ALA A 40 -10.75 -17.97 -23.44
CA ALA A 40 -10.05 -18.40 -22.24
C ALA A 40 -11.01 -19.06 -21.24
N ASN A 41 -10.70 -20.28 -20.82
CA ASN A 41 -11.42 -20.95 -19.75
C ASN A 41 -10.92 -20.45 -18.38
N ILE A 42 -11.64 -19.49 -17.80
CA ILE A 42 -11.26 -18.82 -16.56
C ILE A 42 -11.53 -19.75 -15.38
N THR A 43 -10.47 -20.35 -14.83
CA THR A 43 -10.60 -21.24 -13.65
C THR A 43 -10.67 -20.48 -12.33
N GLU A 44 -10.17 -19.23 -12.30
CA GLU A 44 -10.11 -18.37 -11.12
C GLU A 44 -10.85 -17.03 -11.37
N PRO A 45 -12.20 -17.03 -11.41
CA PRO A 45 -12.97 -15.85 -11.79
C PRO A 45 -12.83 -14.69 -10.79
N GLN A 46 -12.71 -14.97 -9.49
CA GLN A 46 -12.50 -13.92 -8.48
C GLN A 46 -11.17 -13.20 -8.69
N LEU A 47 -10.07 -13.93 -8.91
CA LEU A 47 -8.77 -13.32 -9.20
C LEU A 47 -8.82 -12.48 -10.48
N GLN A 48 -9.50 -12.99 -11.51
CA GLN A 48 -9.67 -12.30 -12.79
C GLN A 48 -10.43 -10.97 -12.63
N GLU A 49 -11.43 -10.92 -11.74
CA GLU A 49 -12.20 -9.73 -11.42
C GLU A 49 -11.40 -8.73 -10.57
N GLN A 50 -10.68 -9.22 -9.57
CA GLN A 50 -9.85 -8.39 -8.68
C GLN A 50 -8.63 -7.77 -9.37
N MET A 51 -8.19 -8.33 -10.50
CA MET A 51 -7.13 -7.75 -11.31
C MET A 51 -7.61 -6.48 -12.01
N TYR A 52 -7.41 -5.31 -11.39
CA TYR A 52 -7.84 -4.03 -11.94
C TYR A 52 -6.94 -3.50 -13.07
N TRP A 53 -5.71 -4.02 -13.22
CA TRP A 53 -4.87 -3.66 -14.36
C TRP A 53 -5.35 -4.37 -15.62
N LYS A 54 -5.74 -3.58 -16.63
CA LYS A 54 -6.26 -4.10 -17.90
C LYS A 54 -5.32 -5.10 -18.58
N TYR A 55 -4.02 -4.84 -18.58
CA TYR A 55 -3.04 -5.77 -19.14
C TYR A 55 -2.82 -7.00 -18.25
N GLY A 56 -2.93 -6.88 -16.92
CA GLY A 56 -2.95 -8.04 -16.02
C GLY A 56 -4.11 -8.99 -16.35
N GLN A 57 -5.31 -8.44 -16.59
CA GLN A 57 -6.47 -9.22 -17.02
C GLN A 57 -6.23 -9.99 -18.33
N ARG A 58 -5.59 -9.34 -19.31
CA ARG A 58 -5.23 -9.97 -20.60
C ARG A 58 -4.22 -11.09 -20.40
N ILE A 59 -3.20 -10.85 -19.58
CA ILE A 59 -2.15 -11.83 -19.25
C ILE A 59 -2.73 -13.05 -18.53
N PHE A 60 -3.68 -12.87 -17.61
CA PHE A 60 -4.34 -13.99 -16.93
C PHE A 60 -5.18 -14.84 -17.89
N ARG A 61 -5.95 -14.21 -18.77
CA ARG A 61 -6.67 -14.93 -19.85
C ARG A 61 -5.71 -15.68 -20.77
N ALA A 62 -4.59 -15.06 -21.14
CA ALA A 62 -3.55 -15.72 -21.93
C ALA A 62 -2.95 -16.91 -21.18
N ALA A 63 -2.72 -16.81 -19.87
CA ALA A 63 -2.22 -17.90 -19.04
C ALA A 63 -3.12 -19.14 -19.13
N HIS A 64 -4.45 -18.97 -19.03
CA HIS A 64 -5.40 -20.07 -19.17
C HIS A 64 -5.32 -20.73 -20.54
N ILE A 65 -5.31 -19.95 -21.64
CA ILE A 65 -5.21 -20.50 -23.00
C ILE A 65 -3.88 -21.24 -23.19
N ILE A 66 -2.77 -20.67 -22.72
CA ILE A 66 -1.44 -21.26 -22.85
C ILE A 66 -1.34 -22.54 -22.03
N ARG A 67 -1.85 -22.55 -20.80
CA ARG A 67 -1.92 -23.75 -19.95
C ARG A 67 -2.67 -24.87 -20.66
N ASP A 68 -3.87 -24.56 -21.17
CA ASP A 68 -4.81 -25.55 -21.72
C ASP A 68 -4.36 -26.09 -23.10
N ASP A 69 -3.62 -25.34 -23.90
CA ASP A 69 -3.11 -25.80 -25.19
C ASP A 69 -1.71 -26.43 -25.08
N PRO A 70 -1.55 -27.75 -25.23
CA PRO A 70 -0.26 -28.43 -25.09
C PRO A 70 0.84 -27.96 -26.03
N ARG A 71 0.50 -27.31 -27.15
CA ARG A 71 1.48 -26.83 -28.15
C ARG A 71 2.10 -25.50 -27.75
N LEU A 72 1.52 -24.79 -26.78
CA LEU A 72 1.92 -23.45 -26.38
C LEU A 72 2.75 -23.49 -25.09
N ASN A 73 3.91 -22.83 -25.11
CA ASN A 73 4.72 -22.54 -23.91
C ASN A 73 4.92 -21.03 -23.77
N ALA A 74 5.10 -20.54 -22.54
CA ALA A 74 5.18 -19.11 -22.27
C ALA A 74 6.62 -18.62 -22.07
N ILE A 75 6.95 -17.50 -22.72
CA ILE A 75 8.08 -16.64 -22.38
C ILE A 75 7.47 -15.29 -22.02
N TYR A 76 7.55 -14.93 -20.73
CA TYR A 76 7.06 -13.69 -20.19
C TYR A 76 8.16 -12.63 -20.24
N ILE A 77 7.92 -11.49 -20.89
CA ILE A 77 8.84 -10.36 -20.91
C ILE A 77 8.37 -9.30 -19.91
N SER A 78 9.19 -9.05 -18.90
CA SER A 78 9.01 -7.98 -17.91
C SER A 78 10.17 -7.00 -17.96
N ASN A 79 10.06 -5.89 -17.22
CA ASN A 79 11.11 -4.89 -17.10
C ASN A 79 11.61 -4.82 -15.66
N PHE A 80 12.87 -4.43 -15.48
CA PHE A 80 13.37 -4.08 -14.16
C PHE A 80 12.47 -3.02 -13.52
N SER A 81 12.16 -3.20 -12.23
CA SER A 81 11.28 -2.30 -11.46
C SER A 81 9.86 -2.12 -12.03
N CYS A 82 9.37 -3.07 -12.84
CA CYS A 82 7.98 -3.04 -13.34
C CYS A 82 6.98 -3.31 -12.21
N GLY A 83 6.27 -2.27 -11.80
CA GLY A 83 5.43 -2.35 -10.60
C GLY A 83 4.27 -3.34 -10.68
N PRO A 84 3.43 -3.32 -11.72
CA PRO A 84 2.36 -4.30 -11.85
C PRO A 84 2.88 -5.75 -11.95
N ASP A 85 4.03 -5.97 -12.59
CA ASP A 85 4.57 -7.32 -12.79
C ASP A 85 5.11 -7.93 -11.51
N SER A 86 5.40 -7.12 -10.48
CA SER A 86 5.74 -7.64 -9.15
C SER A 86 4.63 -8.50 -8.54
N PHE A 87 3.37 -8.36 -9.00
CA PHE A 87 2.24 -9.19 -8.58
C PHE A 87 1.78 -10.15 -9.68
N ILE A 88 1.68 -9.64 -10.92
CA ILE A 88 1.15 -10.41 -12.06
C ILE A 88 1.97 -11.68 -12.30
N ILE A 89 3.29 -11.65 -12.16
CA ILE A 89 4.15 -12.81 -12.47
C ILE A 89 3.86 -13.99 -11.52
N SER A 90 3.73 -13.74 -10.21
CA SER A 90 3.46 -14.79 -9.22
C SER A 90 2.10 -15.45 -9.46
N MET A 91 1.09 -14.62 -9.73
CA MET A 91 -0.26 -15.09 -10.08
C MET A 91 -0.28 -15.81 -11.44
N PHE A 92 0.44 -15.30 -12.44
CA PHE A 92 0.58 -15.93 -13.75
C PHE A 92 1.18 -17.33 -13.65
N LYS A 93 2.26 -17.50 -12.88
CA LYS A 93 2.89 -18.81 -12.63
C LYS A 93 1.92 -19.78 -11.96
N GLU A 94 1.06 -19.29 -11.08
CA GLU A 94 0.02 -20.09 -10.46
C GLU A 94 -1.10 -20.48 -11.43
N LEU A 95 -1.55 -19.55 -12.28
CA LEU A 95 -2.56 -19.81 -13.31
C LEU A 95 -2.09 -20.78 -14.39
N MET A 96 -0.77 -20.97 -14.53
CA MET A 96 -0.14 -21.97 -15.40
C MET A 96 -0.12 -23.38 -14.80
N SER A 97 -0.58 -23.54 -13.55
CA SER A 97 -0.76 -24.85 -12.92
C SER A 97 -2.07 -25.52 -13.36
N TYR A 98 -2.05 -26.85 -13.48
CA TYR A 98 -3.22 -27.69 -13.71
C TYR A 98 -3.14 -28.97 -12.86
N THR A 99 -4.26 -29.68 -12.73
CA THR A 99 -4.30 -30.97 -12.03
C THR A 99 -4.61 -32.07 -13.04
N ASP A 100 -3.93 -33.20 -12.96
CA ASP A 100 -4.24 -34.37 -13.81
C ASP A 100 -5.40 -35.21 -13.25
N GLU A 101 -5.70 -36.33 -13.91
CA GLU A 101 -6.77 -37.24 -13.52
C GLU A 101 -6.53 -37.91 -12.16
N ASP A 102 -5.25 -38.08 -11.78
CA ASP A 102 -4.79 -38.68 -10.53
C ASP A 102 -4.76 -37.67 -9.36
N GLY A 103 -5.13 -36.41 -9.62
CA GLY A 103 -5.17 -35.37 -8.60
C GLY A 103 -3.82 -34.71 -8.31
N VAL A 104 -2.81 -34.95 -9.14
CA VAL A 104 -1.46 -34.40 -9.01
C VAL A 104 -1.42 -33.01 -9.65
N GLU A 105 -0.88 -32.03 -8.94
CA GLU A 105 -0.70 -30.67 -9.44
C GLU A 105 0.59 -30.59 -10.29
N HIS A 106 0.42 -30.16 -11.53
CA HIS A 106 1.49 -29.93 -12.50
C HIS A 106 1.60 -28.45 -12.82
N ARG A 107 2.83 -27.97 -13.01
CA ARG A 107 3.09 -26.59 -13.44
C ARG A 107 3.63 -26.60 -14.85
N LYS A 108 2.90 -25.97 -15.78
CA LYS A 108 3.40 -25.83 -17.14
C LYS A 108 4.59 -24.87 -17.17
N PRO A 109 5.75 -25.28 -17.73
CA PRO A 109 6.95 -24.44 -17.72
C PRO A 109 6.72 -23.07 -18.38
N ALA A 110 7.20 -22.02 -17.72
CA ALA A 110 7.21 -20.67 -18.25
C ALA A 110 8.54 -19.99 -17.91
N LEU A 111 9.15 -19.35 -18.91
CA LEU A 111 10.35 -18.53 -18.71
C LEU A 111 9.93 -17.10 -18.43
N VAL A 112 10.50 -16.46 -17.41
CA VAL A 112 10.37 -15.02 -17.19
C VAL A 112 11.70 -14.38 -17.52
N VAL A 113 11.71 -13.48 -18.51
CA VAL A 113 12.87 -12.68 -18.90
C VAL A 113 12.60 -11.26 -18.46
N GLU A 114 13.46 -10.75 -17.60
CA GLU A 114 13.47 -9.35 -17.21
C GLU A 114 14.48 -8.62 -18.09
N ILE A 115 14.03 -7.52 -18.70
CA ILE A 115 14.86 -6.68 -19.55
C ILE A 115 15.05 -5.32 -18.88
N ASP A 116 16.28 -4.84 -18.93
CA ASP A 116 16.72 -3.50 -18.54
C ASP A 116 17.57 -2.90 -19.66
N GLU A 117 17.75 -1.58 -19.67
CA GLU A 117 18.53 -0.85 -20.68
C GLU A 117 19.97 -1.39 -20.81
N HIS A 118 20.53 -1.94 -19.72
CA HIS A 118 21.86 -2.53 -19.67
C HIS A 118 21.89 -4.05 -19.95
N SER A 119 20.77 -4.68 -20.28
CA SER A 119 20.70 -6.15 -20.44
C SER A 119 21.54 -6.62 -21.62
N ALA A 120 22.57 -7.43 -21.33
CA ALA A 120 23.45 -7.99 -22.34
C ALA A 120 22.75 -9.08 -23.18
N ASP A 121 22.87 -8.95 -24.50
CA ASP A 121 22.22 -9.83 -25.48
C ASP A 121 22.53 -11.33 -25.27
N ALA A 122 23.79 -11.63 -24.91
CA ALA A 122 24.26 -12.98 -24.66
C ALA A 122 23.52 -13.66 -23.49
N GLY A 123 23.25 -12.92 -22.41
CA GLY A 123 22.56 -13.47 -21.23
C GLY A 123 21.12 -13.88 -21.52
N VAL A 124 20.44 -13.16 -22.42
CA VAL A 124 19.09 -13.53 -22.87
C VAL A 124 19.14 -14.79 -23.73
N VAL A 125 20.09 -14.88 -24.68
CA VAL A 125 20.24 -16.06 -25.55
C VAL A 125 20.42 -17.33 -24.73
N THR A 126 21.34 -17.34 -23.75
CA THR A 126 21.59 -18.53 -22.92
C THR A 126 20.35 -18.97 -22.12
N ARG A 127 19.55 -18.02 -21.61
CA ARG A 127 18.28 -18.34 -20.92
C ARG A 127 17.25 -18.94 -21.86
N LEU A 128 17.17 -18.45 -23.10
CA LEU A 128 16.28 -18.99 -24.12
C LEU A 128 16.69 -20.42 -24.53
N GLU A 129 17.99 -20.66 -24.72
CA GLU A 129 18.53 -21.99 -25.05
C GLU A 129 18.25 -22.99 -23.93
N ALA A 130 18.58 -22.62 -22.68
CA ALA A 130 18.33 -23.47 -21.51
C ALA A 130 16.83 -23.79 -21.34
N PHE A 131 15.96 -22.81 -21.59
CA PHE A 131 14.52 -23.04 -21.55
C PHE A 131 14.05 -23.95 -22.69
N HIS A 132 14.57 -23.77 -23.90
CA HIS A 132 14.24 -24.63 -25.04
C HIS A 132 14.62 -26.09 -24.80
N GLU A 133 15.81 -26.34 -24.24
CA GLU A 133 16.24 -27.70 -23.85
C GLU A 133 15.35 -28.29 -22.74
N SER A 134 14.97 -27.47 -21.76
CA SER A 134 14.04 -27.91 -20.70
C SER A 134 12.67 -28.31 -21.27
N LEU A 135 12.18 -27.61 -22.29
CA LEU A 135 10.92 -27.95 -22.95
C LEU A 135 11.00 -29.27 -23.73
N LYS A 136 12.15 -29.57 -24.37
CA LYS A 136 12.36 -30.87 -25.03
C LYS A 136 12.28 -32.02 -24.03
N ALA A 137 12.95 -31.89 -22.89
CA ALA A 137 12.91 -32.91 -21.84
C ALA A 137 11.47 -33.14 -21.30
N VAL A 138 10.69 -32.07 -21.13
CA VAL A 138 9.29 -32.17 -20.70
C VAL A 138 8.43 -32.87 -21.75
N GLU A 139 8.60 -32.56 -23.03
CA GLU A 139 7.84 -33.20 -24.11
C GLU A 139 8.24 -34.68 -24.27
N GLU A 140 9.53 -35.01 -24.18
CA GLU A 140 10.02 -36.39 -24.19
C GLU A 140 9.43 -37.21 -23.03
N HIS A 141 9.44 -36.66 -21.82
CA HIS A 141 8.83 -37.30 -20.65
C HIS A 141 7.32 -37.51 -20.86
N ARG A 142 6.62 -36.52 -21.40
CA ARG A 142 5.19 -36.60 -21.68
C ARG A 142 4.85 -37.67 -22.72
N LEU A 143 5.64 -37.74 -23.79
CA LEU A 143 5.49 -38.78 -24.82
C LEU A 143 5.76 -40.18 -24.26
N ALA A 144 6.77 -40.31 -23.39
CA ALA A 144 7.13 -41.58 -22.74
C ALA A 144 6.05 -42.08 -21.75
N THR A 145 5.41 -41.18 -21.01
CA THR A 145 4.42 -41.53 -19.98
C THR A 145 2.99 -41.69 -20.50
N ARG A 146 2.72 -41.43 -21.80
CA ARG A 146 1.35 -41.32 -22.36
C ARG A 146 0.43 -40.50 -21.43
N SER A 147 0.99 -39.45 -20.84
CA SER A 147 0.36 -38.68 -19.76
C SER A 147 -1.05 -38.26 -20.15
N ALA A 148 -1.99 -38.49 -19.22
CA ALA A 148 -3.41 -38.18 -19.36
C ALA A 148 -3.61 -36.72 -19.80
N ARG A 149 -4.70 -36.46 -20.52
CA ARG A 149 -5.05 -35.08 -20.91
C ARG A 149 -5.18 -34.24 -19.63
N PRO A 150 -4.74 -32.97 -19.65
CA PRO A 150 -4.93 -32.09 -18.50
C PRO A 150 -6.40 -32.13 -18.10
N ARG A 151 -6.70 -32.52 -16.87
CA ARG A 151 -8.05 -32.36 -16.37
C ARG A 151 -8.20 -30.89 -16.08
N ILE A 152 -8.98 -30.22 -16.91
CA ILE A 152 -9.31 -28.81 -16.67
C ILE A 152 -10.04 -28.77 -15.32
N PRO A 153 -9.50 -28.08 -14.31
CA PRO A 153 -10.17 -27.96 -13.03
C PRO A 153 -11.58 -27.41 -13.26
N SER A 154 -12.60 -28.02 -12.64
CA SER A 154 -13.94 -27.43 -12.62
C SER A 154 -13.83 -25.99 -12.12
N VAL A 155 -14.60 -25.08 -12.71
CA VAL A 155 -14.67 -23.68 -12.27
C VAL A 155 -14.96 -23.69 -10.77
N GLN A 156 -14.04 -23.09 -9.98
CA GLN A 156 -13.96 -23.14 -8.52
C GLN A 156 -13.66 -24.55 -7.94
N SER A 157 -12.38 -24.92 -7.85
CA SER A 157 -11.99 -26.02 -6.97
C SER A 157 -12.17 -25.59 -5.50
N GLU A 158 -12.54 -26.53 -4.61
CA GLU A 158 -12.51 -26.30 -3.15
C GLU A 158 -11.11 -25.89 -2.65
N LYS A 159 -10.07 -26.14 -3.46
CA LYS A 159 -8.67 -25.83 -3.20
C LYS A 159 -8.20 -24.47 -3.77
N SER A 160 -9.08 -23.63 -4.33
CA SER A 160 -8.68 -22.29 -4.81
C SER A 160 -8.37 -21.34 -3.64
N PRO A 161 -7.24 -20.62 -3.66
CA PRO A 161 -6.94 -19.58 -2.66
C PRO A 161 -7.81 -18.32 -2.83
N TRP A 162 -8.45 -18.13 -3.99
CA TRP A 162 -9.27 -16.97 -4.32
C TRP A 162 -10.78 -17.27 -4.29
N ARG A 163 -11.19 -18.42 -3.73
CA ARG A 163 -12.57 -18.94 -3.76
C ARG A 163 -13.64 -17.95 -3.28
N SER A 164 -13.35 -17.19 -2.23
CA SER A 164 -14.30 -16.23 -1.68
C SER A 164 -13.63 -14.88 -1.44
N GLU A 165 -14.33 -13.83 -1.82
CA GLU A 165 -13.82 -12.47 -1.69
C GLU A 165 -13.55 -12.12 -0.21
N TRP A 166 -14.35 -12.66 0.75
CA TRP A 166 -14.27 -12.28 2.17
C TRP A 166 -14.53 -13.38 3.23
N GLY A 167 -14.85 -14.63 2.85
CA GLY A 167 -15.13 -15.74 3.79
C GLY A 167 -16.20 -15.45 4.86
N ASP A 168 -16.36 -16.37 5.83
CA ASP A 168 -17.15 -16.17 7.05
C ASP A 168 -16.21 -15.85 8.22
N CYS A 169 -16.41 -14.69 8.85
CA CYS A 169 -15.61 -14.21 9.98
C CYS A 169 -16.27 -14.52 11.34
N SER A 170 -17.45 -15.13 11.35
CA SER A 170 -18.20 -15.42 12.58
C SER A 170 -17.42 -16.37 13.48
N GLY A 171 -17.20 -15.95 14.74
CA GLY A 171 -16.45 -16.75 15.73
C GLY A 171 -14.93 -16.76 15.51
N ARG A 172 -14.41 -15.93 14.61
CA ARG A 172 -12.98 -15.76 14.34
C ARG A 172 -12.48 -14.44 14.90
N THR A 173 -11.22 -14.38 15.34
CA THR A 173 -10.50 -13.14 15.62
C THR A 173 -10.03 -12.52 14.31
N LEU A 174 -10.38 -11.25 14.09
CA LEU A 174 -9.95 -10.47 12.93
C LEU A 174 -8.62 -9.77 13.23
N TYR A 175 -7.54 -10.26 12.64
CA TYR A 175 -6.19 -9.69 12.79
C TYR A 175 -5.99 -8.51 11.85
N ILE A 176 -5.64 -7.35 12.41
CA ILE A 176 -5.47 -6.09 11.72
C ILE A 176 -3.98 -5.75 11.64
N PRO A 177 -3.42 -5.44 10.46
CA PRO A 177 -2.04 -4.98 10.35
C PRO A 177 -1.86 -3.64 11.06
N TRP A 178 -0.80 -3.53 11.85
CA TRP A 178 -0.41 -2.23 12.40
C TRP A 178 0.20 -1.39 11.28
N MET A 179 -0.31 -0.19 11.10
CA MET A 179 0.25 0.84 10.21
C MET A 179 0.54 2.15 10.96
N GLY A 180 0.00 2.26 12.17
CA GLY A 180 -0.02 3.41 13.05
C GLY A 180 -1.08 3.17 14.13
N ASP A 181 -1.12 4.01 15.15
CA ASP A 181 -1.97 3.75 16.33
C ASP A 181 -3.48 3.83 16.03
N HIS A 182 -3.87 4.42 14.90
CA HIS A 182 -5.26 4.35 14.42
C HIS A 182 -5.74 2.92 14.13
N ALA A 183 -4.83 1.95 13.93
CA ALA A 183 -5.18 0.53 13.87
C ALA A 183 -5.86 0.05 15.16
N GLN A 184 -5.47 0.60 16.32
CA GLN A 184 -6.10 0.28 17.61
C GLN A 184 -7.54 0.78 17.68
N ALA A 185 -7.82 1.97 17.14
CA ALA A 185 -9.18 2.47 17.00
C ALA A 185 -10.03 1.59 16.08
N MET A 186 -9.45 1.09 14.99
CA MET A 186 -10.16 0.18 14.08
C MET A 186 -10.52 -1.14 14.78
N ALA A 187 -9.58 -1.75 15.52
CA ALA A 187 -9.86 -2.97 16.29
C ALA A 187 -10.93 -2.74 17.36
N ALA A 188 -10.88 -1.62 18.08
CA ALA A 188 -11.89 -1.22 19.05
C ALA A 188 -13.30 -1.10 18.44
N ALA A 189 -13.39 -0.49 17.25
CA ALA A 189 -14.66 -0.34 16.53
C ALA A 189 -15.26 -1.70 16.12
N PHE A 190 -14.43 -2.65 15.66
CA PHE A 190 -14.88 -4.03 15.37
C PHE A 190 -15.38 -4.74 16.62
N ARG A 191 -14.63 -4.66 17.74
CA ARG A 191 -15.02 -5.27 19.03
C ARG A 191 -16.36 -4.70 19.53
N HIS A 192 -16.55 -3.39 19.46
CA HIS A 192 -17.84 -2.76 19.78
C HIS A 192 -18.99 -3.30 18.92
N CYS A 193 -18.71 -3.57 17.65
CA CYS A 193 -19.68 -4.11 16.70
C CYS A 193 -19.88 -5.64 16.82
N GLY A 194 -19.26 -6.28 17.81
CA GLY A 194 -19.42 -7.71 18.10
C GLY A 194 -18.59 -8.64 17.22
N GLN A 195 -17.56 -8.11 16.55
CA GLN A 195 -16.54 -8.87 15.84
C GLN A 195 -15.25 -8.82 16.67
N ASP A 196 -14.75 -9.98 17.11
CA ASP A 196 -13.46 -10.01 17.79
C ASP A 196 -12.35 -9.56 16.84
N ALA A 197 -11.43 -8.74 17.34
CA ALA A 197 -10.40 -8.11 16.54
C ALA A 197 -9.17 -7.75 17.37
N GLU A 198 -7.98 -8.01 16.80
CA GLU A 198 -6.67 -7.76 17.42
C GLU A 198 -5.76 -7.07 16.41
N VAL A 199 -5.00 -6.06 16.87
CA VAL A 199 -3.95 -5.46 16.04
C VAL A 199 -2.70 -6.32 16.15
N MET A 200 -2.15 -6.74 15.01
CA MET A 200 -0.90 -7.49 14.96
C MET A 200 0.25 -6.62 15.52
N PRO A 201 1.25 -7.21 16.19
CA PRO A 201 2.40 -6.47 16.69
C PRO A 201 3.10 -5.67 15.60
N ILE A 202 3.78 -4.59 15.97
CA ILE A 202 4.62 -3.80 15.07
C ILE A 202 5.65 -4.74 14.43
N GLY A 203 5.83 -4.63 13.11
CA GLY A 203 6.79 -5.44 12.38
C GLY A 203 8.23 -5.27 12.89
N ASP A 204 9.01 -6.34 12.76
CA ASP A 204 10.42 -6.41 13.12
C ASP A 204 11.24 -7.16 12.04
N GLU A 205 12.53 -7.40 12.29
CA GLU A 205 13.39 -8.16 11.37
C GLU A 205 12.87 -9.58 11.12
N GLU A 206 12.22 -10.19 12.12
CA GLU A 206 11.61 -11.51 11.97
C GLU A 206 10.39 -11.45 11.02
N THR A 207 9.56 -10.42 11.13
CA THR A 207 8.46 -10.14 10.20
C THR A 207 8.99 -10.08 8.76
N LEU A 208 10.06 -9.33 8.50
CA LEU A 208 10.65 -9.26 7.15
C LEU A 208 11.18 -10.60 6.68
N ARG A 209 11.82 -11.37 7.56
CA ARG A 209 12.32 -12.71 7.23
C ARG A 209 11.18 -13.62 6.78
N TRP A 210 10.07 -13.64 7.51
CA TRP A 210 8.87 -14.41 7.12
C TRP A 210 8.30 -13.92 5.79
N GLY A 211 8.10 -12.62 5.62
CA GLY A 211 7.54 -12.06 4.39
C GLY A 211 8.40 -12.33 3.14
N ARG A 212 9.73 -12.24 3.28
CA ARG A 212 10.70 -12.46 2.18
C ARG A 212 10.80 -13.92 1.73
N GLN A 213 10.36 -14.89 2.53
CA GLN A 213 10.32 -16.29 2.10
C GLN A 213 9.31 -16.54 0.97
N TYR A 214 8.25 -15.72 0.90
CA TYR A 214 7.14 -15.92 -0.02
C TYR A 214 6.95 -14.78 -1.03
N THR A 215 7.78 -13.73 -0.94
CA THR A 215 7.80 -12.62 -1.89
C THR A 215 9.02 -12.73 -2.80
N SER A 216 8.93 -12.16 -4.01
CA SER A 216 10.01 -12.23 -4.99
C SER A 216 11.08 -11.14 -4.81
N GLY A 217 10.89 -10.24 -3.85
CA GLY A 217 11.73 -9.05 -3.64
C GLY A 217 11.39 -7.90 -4.58
N LYS A 218 10.35 -8.05 -5.43
CA LYS A 218 9.88 -7.02 -6.36
C LYS A 218 8.67 -6.28 -5.82
N GLU A 219 7.93 -6.90 -4.92
CA GLU A 219 6.77 -6.33 -4.25
C GLU A 219 7.20 -5.20 -3.32
N CYS A 220 6.32 -4.25 -3.05
CA CYS A 220 6.65 -3.14 -2.16
C CYS A 220 6.95 -3.66 -0.74
N LEU A 221 7.84 -2.97 -0.02
CA LEU A 221 8.16 -3.28 1.38
C LEU A 221 6.93 -3.49 2.29
N PRO A 222 5.85 -2.66 2.23
CA PRO A 222 4.63 -2.91 2.99
C PRO A 222 3.98 -4.28 2.73
N CYS A 223 4.08 -4.80 1.51
CA CYS A 223 3.55 -6.13 1.18
C CYS A 223 4.35 -7.22 1.89
N ALA A 224 5.67 -7.12 1.91
CA ALA A 224 6.53 -8.05 2.63
C ALA A 224 6.26 -8.01 4.15
N ILE A 225 6.16 -6.82 4.74
CA ILE A 225 5.89 -6.64 6.18
C ILE A 225 4.53 -7.25 6.54
N THR A 226 3.45 -6.80 5.90
CA THR A 226 2.10 -7.28 6.22
C THR A 226 1.91 -8.78 5.97
N THR A 227 2.56 -9.35 4.96
CA THR A 227 2.58 -10.80 4.73
C THR A 227 3.34 -11.51 5.85
N GLY A 228 4.47 -10.97 6.29
CA GLY A 228 5.24 -11.46 7.42
C GLY A 228 4.45 -11.45 8.73
N ASP A 229 3.67 -10.39 8.99
CA ASP A 229 2.84 -10.29 10.18
C ASP A 229 1.76 -11.39 10.22
N MET A 230 1.11 -11.65 9.08
CA MET A 230 0.17 -12.77 8.95
C MET A 230 0.86 -14.10 9.24
N LEU A 231 2.03 -14.34 8.63
CA LEU A 231 2.80 -15.57 8.83
C LEU A 231 3.25 -15.75 10.28
N LYS A 232 3.63 -14.68 10.99
CA LYS A 232 3.94 -14.75 12.43
C LYS A 232 2.73 -15.19 13.24
N VAL A 233 1.54 -14.66 12.96
CA VAL A 233 0.29 -15.09 13.62
C VAL A 233 0.02 -16.58 13.39
N LEU A 234 0.16 -17.05 12.15
CA LEU A 234 -0.07 -18.45 11.78
C LEU A 234 0.89 -19.43 12.46
N ASN A 235 2.09 -18.96 12.81
CA ASN A 235 3.13 -19.76 13.46
C ASN A 235 3.13 -19.62 15.00
N LYS A 236 2.18 -18.89 15.60
CA LYS A 236 2.06 -18.81 17.06
C LYS A 236 1.72 -20.20 17.64
N PRO A 237 2.33 -20.62 18.77
CA PRO A 237 1.93 -21.83 19.47
C PRO A 237 0.43 -21.79 19.83
N GLY A 238 -0.30 -22.87 19.55
CA GLY A 238 -1.75 -22.94 19.82
C GLY A 238 -2.63 -22.21 18.80
N PHE A 239 -2.08 -21.78 17.66
CA PHE A 239 -2.87 -21.19 16.58
C PHE A 239 -3.85 -22.22 15.97
N HIS A 240 -5.10 -21.80 15.79
CA HIS A 240 -6.14 -22.58 15.15
C HIS A 240 -6.65 -21.85 13.89
N PRO A 241 -6.45 -22.39 12.67
CA PRO A 241 -6.87 -21.76 11.41
C PRO A 241 -8.36 -21.38 11.35
N ASP A 242 -9.22 -22.17 11.99
CA ASP A 242 -10.67 -21.95 11.99
C ASP A 242 -11.11 -20.80 12.90
N GLN A 243 -10.21 -20.27 13.74
CA GLN A 243 -10.45 -19.15 14.64
C GLN A 243 -9.84 -17.83 14.13
N ALA A 244 -9.23 -17.83 12.94
CA ALA A 244 -8.50 -16.67 12.44
C ALA A 244 -9.09 -16.12 11.14
N ALA A 245 -9.15 -14.80 11.05
CA ALA A 245 -9.38 -14.04 9.83
C ALA A 245 -8.39 -12.87 9.77
N PHE A 246 -7.99 -12.45 8.59
CA PHE A 246 -7.08 -11.32 8.41
C PHE A 246 -7.77 -10.14 7.74
N PHE A 247 -7.46 -8.93 8.18
CA PHE A 247 -7.91 -7.69 7.55
C PHE A 247 -6.82 -7.18 6.62
N MET A 248 -7.11 -7.12 5.31
CA MET A 248 -6.21 -6.50 4.34
C MET A 248 -7.03 -5.80 3.26
N PRO A 249 -7.34 -4.50 3.44
CA PRO A 249 -8.08 -3.74 2.45
C PRO A 249 -7.48 -3.83 1.05
N SER A 250 -8.35 -3.66 0.06
CA SER A 250 -7.97 -3.56 -1.34
C SER A 250 -8.11 -2.11 -1.82
N GLY A 251 -7.69 -1.87 -3.06
CA GLY A 251 -7.80 -0.59 -3.72
C GLY A 251 -7.96 -0.78 -5.22
N SER A 252 -8.62 0.16 -5.87
CA SER A 252 -8.84 0.19 -7.32
C SER A 252 -7.99 1.26 -8.04
N GLY A 253 -7.11 1.93 -7.30
CA GLY A 253 -6.23 2.98 -7.81
C GLY A 253 -4.99 2.44 -8.54
N PRO A 254 -4.13 3.34 -9.06
CA PRO A 254 -2.95 2.97 -9.85
C PRO A 254 -1.84 2.26 -9.05
N CYS A 255 -1.92 2.28 -7.71
CA CYS A 255 -0.97 1.65 -6.80
C CYS A 255 -0.98 0.11 -6.91
N ARG A 256 0.00 -0.57 -6.31
CA ARG A 256 0.05 -2.04 -6.21
C ARG A 256 -0.76 -2.62 -5.04
N PHE A 257 -1.14 -1.77 -4.09
CA PHE A 257 -1.83 -2.14 -2.85
C PHE A 257 -3.05 -3.04 -3.06
N GLY A 258 -3.85 -2.79 -4.10
CA GLY A 258 -5.07 -3.58 -4.34
C GLY A 258 -4.83 -5.06 -4.65
N GLN A 259 -3.59 -5.44 -5.00
CA GLN A 259 -3.20 -6.82 -5.27
C GLN A 259 -2.56 -7.53 -4.05
N TYR A 260 -2.41 -6.87 -2.90
CA TYR A 260 -1.79 -7.47 -1.71
C TYR A 260 -2.58 -8.68 -1.22
N ASN A 261 -3.90 -8.53 -1.05
CA ASN A 261 -4.77 -9.62 -0.62
C ASN A 261 -4.72 -10.82 -1.60
N CYS A 262 -4.64 -10.57 -2.91
CA CYS A 262 -4.55 -11.62 -3.93
C CYS A 262 -3.24 -12.40 -3.79
N LEU A 263 -2.11 -11.72 -3.55
CA LEU A 263 -0.83 -12.36 -3.31
C LEU A 263 -0.82 -13.09 -1.96
N GLN A 264 -1.32 -12.48 -0.90
CA GLN A 264 -1.35 -13.09 0.43
C GLN A 264 -2.19 -14.37 0.46
N ARG A 265 -3.30 -14.42 -0.27
CA ARG A 265 -4.07 -15.67 -0.49
C ARG A 265 -3.21 -16.77 -1.13
N LEU A 266 -2.39 -16.42 -2.12
CA LEU A 266 -1.45 -17.35 -2.73
C LEU A 266 -0.36 -17.78 -1.72
N VAL A 267 0.13 -16.85 -0.90
CA VAL A 267 1.10 -17.14 0.16
C VAL A 267 0.52 -18.09 1.21
N LEU A 268 -0.74 -17.90 1.63
CA LEU A 268 -1.41 -18.82 2.55
C LEU A 268 -1.47 -20.25 1.99
N LYS A 269 -1.81 -20.41 0.71
CA LYS A 269 -1.75 -21.71 0.02
C LYS A 269 -0.34 -22.29 0.05
N GLN A 270 0.68 -21.50 -0.28
CA GLN A 270 2.07 -21.93 -0.30
C GLN A 270 2.64 -22.27 1.09
N ALA A 271 2.12 -21.62 2.14
CA ALA A 271 2.44 -21.91 3.54
C ALA A 271 1.67 -23.14 4.08
N GLY A 272 0.88 -23.81 3.23
CA GLY A 272 0.10 -25.01 3.62
C GLY A 272 -1.12 -24.70 4.49
N MET A 273 -1.55 -23.44 4.55
CA MET A 273 -2.74 -23.07 5.31
C MET A 273 -4.03 -23.44 4.56
N PRO A 274 -5.10 -23.80 5.26
CA PRO A 274 -6.37 -24.07 4.62
C PRO A 274 -6.95 -22.80 3.99
N ASN A 275 -7.53 -22.93 2.79
CA ASN A 275 -8.21 -21.82 2.11
C ASN A 275 -9.48 -21.32 2.85
N SER A 276 -9.83 -21.94 3.98
CA SER A 276 -10.91 -21.51 4.85
C SER A 276 -10.58 -20.22 5.61
N ILE A 277 -9.31 -19.84 5.75
CA ILE A 277 -8.90 -18.59 6.43
C ILE A 277 -9.33 -17.39 5.58
N PRO A 278 -10.25 -16.54 6.06
CA PRO A 278 -10.69 -15.36 5.32
C PRO A 278 -9.64 -14.27 5.31
N ILE A 279 -9.52 -13.57 4.17
CA ILE A 279 -8.92 -12.25 4.09
C ILE A 279 -10.03 -11.25 3.75
N VAL A 280 -10.38 -10.41 4.73
CA VAL A 280 -11.39 -9.34 4.69
C VAL A 280 -10.76 -8.15 3.97
N ALA A 281 -11.18 -7.90 2.72
CA ALA A 281 -10.48 -6.98 1.82
C ALA A 281 -11.34 -5.85 1.22
N PRO A 282 -11.75 -4.83 2.02
CA PRO A 282 -12.58 -3.71 1.53
C PRO A 282 -11.96 -2.99 0.36
N ASN A 283 -12.70 -2.88 -0.75
CA ASN A 283 -12.32 -2.00 -1.84
C ASN A 283 -12.94 -0.61 -1.65
N GLN A 284 -12.20 0.43 -2.02
CA GLN A 284 -12.59 1.84 -1.85
C GLN A 284 -13.64 2.31 -2.88
N ASP A 285 -14.18 1.41 -3.70
CA ASP A 285 -15.16 1.69 -4.75
C ASP A 285 -16.57 2.01 -4.20
N SER A 286 -17.58 1.98 -5.07
CA SER A 286 -18.98 2.24 -4.72
C SER A 286 -19.58 1.23 -3.72
N ASN A 287 -18.94 0.07 -3.53
CA ASN A 287 -19.41 -1.00 -2.65
C ASN A 287 -18.75 -0.98 -1.27
N PHE A 288 -17.77 -0.10 -0.99
CA PHE A 288 -17.05 -0.01 0.29
C PHE A 288 -17.93 -0.27 1.53
N TYR A 289 -19.02 0.48 1.68
CA TYR A 289 -19.93 0.36 2.83
C TYR A 289 -20.82 -0.89 2.81
N LYS A 290 -21.13 -1.44 1.62
CA LYS A 290 -21.91 -2.68 1.51
C LYS A 290 -21.11 -3.87 2.04
N HIS A 291 -19.79 -3.84 1.93
CA HIS A 291 -18.94 -4.91 2.45
C HIS A 291 -19.03 -5.05 3.98
N PHE A 292 -19.34 -3.96 4.70
CA PHE A 292 -19.48 -3.98 6.17
C PHE A 292 -20.86 -4.42 6.67
N GLN A 293 -21.86 -4.56 5.79
CA GLN A 293 -23.22 -5.01 6.17
C GLN A 293 -23.28 -6.47 6.63
N ARG A 294 -22.18 -7.23 6.49
CA ARG A 294 -22.04 -8.62 6.95
C ARG A 294 -21.69 -8.73 8.42
N PHE A 295 -21.10 -7.67 9.00
CA PHE A 295 -20.88 -7.61 10.44
C PHE A 295 -22.21 -7.29 11.13
N LYS A 296 -22.36 -7.73 12.39
CA LYS A 296 -23.60 -7.52 13.17
C LYS A 296 -23.99 -6.05 13.26
N LYS A 297 -23.01 -5.15 13.27
CA LYS A 297 -23.15 -3.70 13.19
C LYS A 297 -22.06 -3.14 12.28
N ASP A 298 -22.34 -2.03 11.60
CA ASP A 298 -21.39 -1.35 10.73
C ASP A 298 -20.34 -0.58 11.57
N PRO A 299 -19.05 -0.99 11.55
CA PRO A 299 -18.00 -0.33 12.33
C PRO A 299 -17.50 0.96 11.68
N THR A 300 -17.91 1.28 10.45
CA THR A 300 -17.23 2.30 9.63
C THR A 300 -17.26 3.70 10.24
N ARG A 301 -18.37 4.08 10.90
CA ARG A 301 -18.48 5.38 11.56
C ARG A 301 -17.54 5.47 12.77
N LEU A 302 -17.61 4.51 13.68
CA LEU A 302 -16.75 4.48 14.87
C LEU A 302 -15.26 4.36 14.49
N ALA A 303 -14.94 3.57 13.47
CA ALA A 303 -13.58 3.49 12.95
C ALA A 303 -13.09 4.86 12.44
N PHE A 304 -13.91 5.60 11.69
CA PHE A 304 -13.58 6.96 11.26
C PHE A 304 -13.38 7.90 12.45
N ASP A 305 -14.30 7.90 13.42
CA ASP A 305 -14.23 8.78 14.59
C ASP A 305 -12.93 8.54 15.38
N GLY A 306 -12.58 7.26 15.59
CA GLY A 306 -11.36 6.86 16.26
C GLY A 306 -10.08 7.18 15.48
N ILE A 307 -10.08 6.98 14.16
CA ILE A 307 -8.98 7.37 13.27
C ILE A 307 -8.75 8.89 13.37
N ALA A 308 -9.81 9.69 13.23
CA ALA A 308 -9.71 11.14 13.29
C ALA A 308 -9.20 11.63 14.66
N ALA A 309 -9.68 11.04 15.75
CA ALA A 309 -9.22 11.36 17.10
C ALA A 309 -7.73 11.04 17.29
N ILE A 310 -7.29 9.82 16.95
CA ILE A 310 -5.89 9.40 17.13
C ILE A 310 -4.93 10.19 16.24
N ASP A 311 -5.31 10.50 14.99
CA ASP A 311 -4.52 11.35 14.10
C ASP A 311 -4.31 12.75 14.69
N LEU A 312 -5.35 13.35 15.28
CA LEU A 312 -5.25 14.65 15.96
C LEU A 312 -4.33 14.59 17.18
N LEU A 313 -4.46 13.54 18.02
CA LEU A 313 -3.57 13.33 19.17
C LEU A 313 -2.11 13.15 18.72
N PHE A 314 -1.88 12.46 17.60
CA PHE A 314 -0.54 12.27 17.05
C PHE A 314 0.06 13.58 16.54
N LYS A 315 -0.74 14.44 15.89
CA LYS A 315 -0.29 15.79 15.50
C LYS A 315 0.10 16.64 16.71
N VAL A 316 -0.62 16.53 17.83
CA VAL A 316 -0.25 17.21 19.09
C VAL A 316 1.07 16.67 19.64
N LEU A 317 1.26 15.34 19.63
CA LEU A 317 2.53 14.71 20.00
C LEU A 317 3.70 15.31 19.21
N LEU A 318 3.59 15.37 17.87
CA LEU A 318 4.65 15.91 17.01
C LEU A 318 4.93 17.40 17.24
N LYS A 319 3.93 18.19 17.66
CA LYS A 319 4.10 19.61 18.01
C LYS A 319 4.70 19.84 19.39
N LEU A 320 4.62 18.88 20.30
CA LEU A 320 5.08 19.01 21.69
C LEU A 320 6.43 18.36 21.91
N ARG A 321 6.60 17.13 21.44
CA ARG A 321 7.76 16.29 21.71
C ARG A 321 9.10 16.92 21.32
N PRO A 322 9.23 17.64 20.20
CA PRO A 322 10.48 18.35 19.90
C PRO A 322 10.85 19.39 20.96
N TYR A 323 9.89 19.90 21.72
CA TYR A 323 10.09 20.96 22.71
C TYR A 323 10.04 20.45 24.15
N GLU A 324 9.84 19.14 24.39
CA GLU A 324 9.73 18.62 25.76
C GLU A 324 11.03 18.81 26.54
N THR A 325 10.92 19.23 27.80
CA THR A 325 12.10 19.37 28.70
C THR A 325 12.38 18.09 29.47
N GLN A 326 11.39 17.19 29.56
CA GLN A 326 11.50 15.87 30.16
C GLN A 326 11.28 14.82 29.09
N ALA A 327 12.34 14.11 28.70
CA ALA A 327 12.29 13.10 27.67
C ALA A 327 11.20 12.03 27.94
N GLY A 328 10.34 11.80 26.94
CA GLY A 328 9.24 10.83 26.99
C GLY A 328 8.00 11.30 27.74
N ALA A 329 7.93 12.55 28.21
CA ALA A 329 6.72 13.09 28.84
C ALA A 329 5.57 13.23 27.82
N ALA A 330 5.88 13.71 26.61
CA ALA A 330 4.89 13.83 25.54
C ALA A 330 4.38 12.45 25.09
N ASP A 331 5.27 11.45 25.02
CA ASP A 331 4.91 10.07 24.64
C ASP A 331 3.97 9.41 25.66
N LYS A 332 4.24 9.57 26.96
CA LYS A 332 3.34 9.08 28.02
C LYS A 332 1.95 9.70 27.95
N ALA A 333 1.88 11.02 27.72
CA ALA A 333 0.62 11.72 27.54
C ALA A 333 -0.13 11.18 26.31
N TYR A 334 0.57 10.95 25.20
CA TYR A 334 -0.01 10.37 23.99
C TYR A 334 -0.54 8.95 24.20
N GLU A 335 0.25 8.05 24.79
CA GLU A 335 -0.15 6.67 25.08
C GLU A 335 -1.40 6.62 25.98
N TYR A 336 -1.43 7.47 27.01
CA TYR A 336 -2.60 7.63 27.88
C TYR A 336 -3.84 8.03 27.08
N CYS A 337 -3.71 9.03 26.20
CA CYS A 337 -4.82 9.53 25.39
C CYS A 337 -5.32 8.49 24.37
N VAL A 338 -4.40 7.78 23.70
CA VAL A 338 -4.74 6.69 22.76
C VAL A 338 -5.52 5.59 23.47
N HIS A 339 -5.04 5.14 24.64
CA HIS A 339 -5.73 4.12 25.42
C HIS A 339 -7.14 4.58 25.84
N ARG A 340 -7.30 5.85 26.23
CA ARG A 340 -8.61 6.45 26.54
C ARG A 340 -9.55 6.43 25.33
N MET A 341 -9.06 6.80 24.15
CA MET A 341 -9.85 6.77 22.92
C MET A 341 -10.27 5.35 22.54
N VAL A 342 -9.37 4.38 22.67
CA VAL A 342 -9.69 2.96 22.44
C VAL A 342 -10.81 2.51 23.37
N GLN A 343 -10.74 2.81 24.67
CA GLN A 343 -11.80 2.47 25.62
C GLN A 343 -13.12 3.18 25.32
N ALA A 344 -13.08 4.45 24.91
CA ALA A 344 -14.27 5.20 24.51
C ALA A 344 -14.98 4.56 23.30
N LEU A 345 -14.20 4.12 22.30
CA LEU A 345 -14.73 3.44 21.12
C LEU A 345 -15.33 2.08 21.45
N GLU A 346 -14.69 1.29 22.31
CA GLU A 346 -15.23 -0.02 22.75
C GLU A 346 -16.56 0.12 23.50
N ARG A 347 -16.69 1.18 24.32
CA ARG A 347 -17.95 1.52 25.01
C ARG A 347 -19.01 2.07 24.06
N GLY A 348 -18.63 2.51 22.87
CA GLY A 348 -19.53 3.12 21.89
C GLY A 348 -20.00 4.50 22.31
N LEU A 349 -19.11 5.30 22.91
CA LEU A 349 -19.43 6.68 23.27
C LEU A 349 -19.88 7.49 22.03
N SER A 350 -20.79 8.42 22.25
CA SER A 350 -21.24 9.34 21.20
C SER A 350 -20.16 10.35 20.83
N GLU A 351 -20.29 11.00 19.66
CA GLU A 351 -19.37 12.05 19.20
C GLU A 351 -19.18 13.17 20.24
N LYS A 352 -20.24 13.53 20.99
CA LYS A 352 -20.14 14.55 22.03
C LYS A 352 -19.28 14.09 23.20
N GLU A 353 -19.51 12.86 23.67
CA GLU A 353 -18.73 12.26 24.75
C GLU A 353 -17.28 12.04 24.31
N MET A 354 -17.03 11.62 23.06
CA MET A 354 -15.66 11.56 22.51
C MET A 354 -14.99 12.93 22.46
N ALA A 355 -15.72 14.00 22.11
CA ALA A 355 -15.17 15.36 22.14
C ALA A 355 -14.84 15.84 23.57
N GLU A 356 -15.66 15.49 24.56
CA GLU A 356 -15.32 15.67 25.98
C GLU A 356 -14.07 14.88 26.34
N GLU A 357 -13.93 13.68 25.77
CA GLU A 357 -12.76 12.88 26.04
C GLU A 357 -11.48 13.50 25.46
N MET A 358 -11.56 14.10 24.27
CA MET A 358 -10.49 14.88 23.63
C MET A 358 -10.11 16.12 24.44
N LYS A 359 -11.04 16.73 25.17
CA LYS A 359 -10.73 17.86 26.06
C LYS A 359 -9.83 17.45 27.21
N ILE A 360 -10.10 16.31 27.86
CA ILE A 360 -9.22 15.79 28.92
C ILE A 360 -7.85 15.45 28.35
N CYS A 361 -7.78 14.92 27.12
CA CYS A 361 -6.52 14.71 26.42
C CYS A 361 -5.77 16.03 26.18
N ALA A 362 -6.48 17.11 25.82
CA ALA A 362 -5.90 18.44 25.70
C ALA A 362 -5.29 18.93 27.02
N ASP A 363 -6.01 18.75 28.13
CA ASP A 363 -5.55 19.11 29.48
C ASP A 363 -4.31 18.30 29.89
N GLU A 364 -4.26 17.01 29.54
CA GLU A 364 -3.11 16.15 29.81
C GLU A 364 -1.88 16.56 29.00
N PHE A 365 -2.04 16.84 27.70
CA PHE A 365 -0.96 17.37 26.88
C PHE A 365 -0.48 18.75 27.34
N ALA A 366 -1.37 19.60 27.85
CA ALA A 366 -1.02 20.92 28.35
C ALA A 366 -0.12 20.87 29.60
N ARG A 367 -0.08 19.74 30.31
CA ARG A 367 0.79 19.52 31.47
C ARG A 367 2.22 19.12 31.09
N VAL A 368 2.46 18.76 29.84
CA VAL A 368 3.80 18.37 29.38
C VAL A 368 4.72 19.60 29.44
N PRO A 369 5.83 19.53 30.20
CA PRO A 369 6.74 20.67 30.31
C PRO A 369 7.52 20.84 29.00
N VAL A 370 7.43 22.05 28.41
CA VAL A 370 8.04 22.37 27.11
C VAL A 370 8.86 23.67 27.16
N ASP A 371 9.96 23.70 26.42
CA ASP A 371 10.75 24.91 26.14
C ASP A 371 10.58 25.31 24.68
N ARG A 372 9.84 26.40 24.44
CA ARG A 372 9.61 27.00 23.12
C ARG A 372 10.46 28.27 22.88
N SER A 373 11.51 28.50 23.67
CA SER A 373 12.39 29.68 23.56
C SER A 373 13.04 29.82 22.19
N LYS A 374 13.30 28.69 21.51
CA LYS A 374 13.81 28.64 20.14
C LYS A 374 12.83 27.85 19.28
N ARG A 375 12.30 28.50 18.23
CA ARG A 375 11.49 27.82 17.22
C ARG A 375 12.36 26.85 16.44
N LYS A 376 11.91 25.60 16.32
CA LYS A 376 12.57 24.57 15.50
C LYS A 376 12.08 24.68 14.05
N PRO A 377 12.94 24.36 13.06
CA PRO A 377 12.50 24.33 11.66
C PRO A 377 11.46 23.23 11.46
N LEU A 378 10.36 23.58 10.80
CA LEU A 378 9.28 22.65 10.47
C LEU A 378 9.65 21.84 9.22
N VAL A 379 9.60 20.52 9.30
CA VAL A 379 9.85 19.59 8.19
C VAL A 379 8.60 18.76 7.95
N SER A 380 8.10 18.75 6.71
CA SER A 380 6.97 17.90 6.32
C SER A 380 7.45 16.51 5.90
N VAL A 381 6.82 15.45 6.40
CA VAL A 381 7.02 14.07 5.95
C VAL A 381 5.80 13.64 5.15
N VAL A 382 6.04 13.35 3.87
CA VAL A 382 5.04 12.93 2.87
C VAL A 382 5.49 11.63 2.20
N GLY A 383 4.67 11.10 1.30
CA GLY A 383 4.99 9.89 0.54
C GLY A 383 4.02 8.76 0.83
N GLU A 384 4.47 7.53 0.65
CA GLU A 384 3.61 6.34 0.67
C GLU A 384 3.01 6.13 2.08
N ILE A 385 1.67 6.02 2.15
CA ILE A 385 0.91 6.08 3.40
C ILE A 385 1.33 5.05 4.45
N TYR A 386 1.67 3.82 4.05
CA TYR A 386 2.10 2.78 4.98
C TYR A 386 3.51 3.07 5.47
N VAL A 387 4.46 3.32 4.56
CA VAL A 387 5.85 3.60 4.93
C VAL A 387 5.97 4.86 5.76
N ARG A 388 5.23 5.94 5.45
CA ARG A 388 5.31 7.18 6.24
C ARG A 388 4.79 7.04 7.66
N SER A 389 3.85 6.13 7.89
CA SER A 389 3.21 5.93 9.20
C SER A 389 3.86 4.82 10.02
N HIS A 390 4.41 3.80 9.37
CA HIS A 390 4.94 2.62 10.05
C HIS A 390 6.40 2.80 10.48
N THR A 391 6.62 2.87 11.80
CA THR A 391 7.93 3.16 12.42
C THR A 391 9.04 2.21 11.99
N PHE A 392 8.78 0.91 11.92
CA PHE A 392 9.79 -0.05 11.44
C PHE A 392 10.02 0.02 9.92
N ALA A 393 9.03 0.44 9.12
CA ALA A 393 9.18 0.45 7.66
C ALA A 393 10.00 1.65 7.15
N ASN A 394 10.19 2.67 7.99
CA ASN A 394 10.90 3.91 7.67
C ASN A 394 12.07 4.22 8.62
N ASP A 395 12.53 3.22 9.38
CA ASP A 395 13.58 3.36 10.40
C ASP A 395 13.29 4.48 11.42
N ASN A 396 12.01 4.71 11.72
CA ASN A 396 11.53 5.74 12.65
C ASN A 396 11.98 7.16 12.25
N ILE A 397 11.82 7.50 10.97
CA ILE A 397 12.27 8.76 10.36
C ILE A 397 11.87 10.02 11.15
N VAL A 398 10.68 10.03 11.74
CA VAL A 398 10.19 11.14 12.57
C VAL A 398 11.13 11.38 13.75
N ARG A 399 11.50 10.33 14.49
CA ARG A 399 12.43 10.44 15.62
C ARG A 399 13.82 10.85 15.19
N GLN A 400 14.29 10.35 14.05
CA GLN A 400 15.59 10.74 13.51
C GLN A 400 15.62 12.24 13.21
N LEU A 401 14.61 12.78 12.53
CA LEU A 401 14.50 14.22 12.24
C LEU A 401 14.38 15.07 13.51
N GLU A 402 13.59 14.63 14.49
CA GLU A 402 13.45 15.32 15.78
C GLU A 402 14.77 15.37 16.56
N SER A 403 15.54 14.28 16.54
CA SER A 403 16.87 14.21 17.17
C SER A 403 17.87 15.19 16.55
N LEU A 404 17.69 15.51 15.27
CA LEU A 404 18.47 16.52 14.53
C LEU A 404 17.89 17.95 14.69
N GLY A 405 16.86 18.11 15.52
CA GLY A 405 16.31 19.41 15.88
C GLY A 405 15.14 19.89 15.04
N ALA A 406 14.51 19.04 14.23
CA ALA A 406 13.29 19.39 13.49
C ALA A 406 12.04 19.33 14.36
N GLU A 407 11.06 20.18 14.04
CA GLU A 407 9.64 19.92 14.31
C GLU A 407 9.07 19.21 13.09
N VAL A 408 8.36 18.10 13.26
CA VAL A 408 7.87 17.28 12.14
C VAL A 408 6.37 17.45 11.96
N ASN A 409 5.93 17.63 10.73
CA ASN A 409 4.53 17.44 10.34
C ASN A 409 4.42 16.20 9.47
N LEU A 410 3.67 15.20 9.91
CA LEU A 410 3.37 14.01 9.11
C LEU A 410 2.02 14.19 8.40
N ALA A 411 1.97 13.91 7.10
CA ALA A 411 0.70 13.82 6.38
C ALA A 411 -0.20 12.75 7.01
N GLY A 412 -1.34 13.16 7.56
CA GLY A 412 -2.24 12.30 8.34
C GLY A 412 -2.86 11.17 7.54
N PHE A 413 -3.43 10.18 8.23
CA PHE A 413 -4.22 9.12 7.59
C PHE A 413 -5.62 9.63 7.19
N ALA A 414 -6.19 10.55 7.96
CA ALA A 414 -7.46 11.21 7.66
C ALA A 414 -7.46 11.91 6.28
N GLU A 415 -6.32 12.50 5.86
CA GLU A 415 -6.14 13.08 4.52
C GLU A 415 -6.50 12.08 3.42
N TRP A 416 -6.00 10.84 3.54
CA TRP A 416 -6.28 9.78 2.58
C TRP A 416 -7.77 9.40 2.57
N LEU A 417 -8.44 9.40 3.73
CA LEU A 417 -9.89 9.18 3.79
C LEU A 417 -10.66 10.29 3.05
N TYR A 418 -10.28 11.56 3.24
CA TYR A 418 -10.89 12.66 2.48
C TYR A 418 -10.62 12.56 0.98
N TYR A 419 -9.42 12.13 0.59
CA TYR A 419 -9.07 11.88 -0.80
C TYR A 419 -9.91 10.77 -1.45
N THR A 420 -10.10 9.65 -0.76
CA THR A 420 -10.95 8.55 -1.26
C THR A 420 -12.41 8.97 -1.39
N ASN A 421 -12.92 9.80 -0.48
CA ASN A 421 -14.25 10.40 -0.61
C ASN A 421 -14.35 11.33 -1.83
N TYR A 422 -13.32 12.16 -2.06
CA TYR A 422 -13.27 13.07 -3.21
C TYR A 422 -13.26 12.33 -4.53
N THR A 423 -12.42 11.31 -4.67
CA THR A 423 -12.34 10.47 -5.88
C THR A 423 -13.61 9.68 -6.10
N ARG A 424 -14.20 9.08 -5.05
CA ARG A 424 -15.51 8.40 -5.15
C ARG A 424 -16.62 9.34 -5.60
N LYS A 425 -16.65 10.58 -5.09
CA LYS A 425 -17.59 11.62 -5.54
C LYS A 425 -17.41 11.92 -7.04
N LYS A 426 -16.16 12.04 -7.52
CA LYS A 426 -15.88 12.26 -8.95
C LYS A 426 -16.28 11.07 -9.82
N MET A 427 -15.99 9.87 -9.37
CA MET A 427 -16.36 8.64 -10.07
C MET A 427 -17.88 8.48 -10.17
N ALA A 428 -18.61 8.76 -9.08
CA ALA A 428 -20.07 8.77 -9.08
C ALA A 428 -20.65 9.73 -10.13
N LEU A 429 -20.06 10.93 -10.26
CA LEU A 429 -20.47 11.88 -11.30
C LEU A 429 -20.15 11.36 -12.71
N ARG A 430 -18.95 10.78 -12.94
CA ARG A 430 -18.55 10.17 -14.22
C ARG A 430 -19.52 9.04 -14.64
N TRP A 431 -20.06 8.29 -13.68
CA TRP A 431 -21.03 7.22 -13.92
C TRP A 431 -22.49 7.65 -13.81
N SER A 432 -22.76 8.96 -13.68
CA SER A 432 -24.12 9.52 -13.52
C SER A 432 -24.90 8.96 -12.31
N ASP A 433 -24.21 8.47 -11.28
CA ASP A 433 -24.81 8.05 -10.01
C ASP A 433 -24.99 9.26 -9.07
N TYR A 434 -26.03 10.04 -9.33
CA TYR A 434 -26.35 11.24 -8.56
C TYR A 434 -26.67 10.94 -7.08
N LYS A 435 -27.20 9.76 -6.78
CA LYS A 435 -27.51 9.34 -5.41
C LYS A 435 -26.22 9.16 -4.61
N LEU A 436 -25.26 8.41 -5.16
CA LEU A 436 -23.96 8.22 -4.54
C LEU A 436 -23.19 9.55 -4.43
N TYR A 437 -23.32 10.43 -5.43
CA TYR A 437 -22.73 11.78 -5.40
C TYR A 437 -23.22 12.60 -4.20
N LEU A 438 -24.55 12.71 -4.02
CA LEU A 438 -25.17 13.45 -2.91
C LEU A 438 -24.81 12.83 -1.54
N GLN A 439 -24.78 11.50 -1.45
CA GLN A 439 -24.39 10.80 -0.23
C GLN A 439 -22.94 11.11 0.16
N ASN A 440 -22.00 11.15 -0.79
CA ASN A 440 -20.60 11.47 -0.49
C ASN A 440 -20.42 12.94 -0.07
N ILE A 441 -21.20 13.88 -0.62
CA ILE A 441 -21.17 15.28 -0.15
C ILE A 441 -21.60 15.39 1.31
N LEU A 442 -22.73 14.76 1.66
CA LEU A 442 -23.25 14.79 3.02
C LEU A 442 -22.27 14.11 3.99
N LYS A 443 -21.74 12.94 3.62
CA LYS A 443 -20.74 12.23 4.42
C LYS A 443 -19.49 13.07 4.66
N ASN A 444 -18.94 13.70 3.62
CA ASN A 444 -17.75 14.54 3.76
C ASN A 444 -17.99 15.72 4.70
N ARG A 445 -19.16 16.36 4.63
CA ARG A 445 -19.54 17.44 5.55
C ARG A 445 -19.67 16.97 7.00
N ILE A 446 -20.28 15.82 7.22
CA ILE A 446 -20.42 15.23 8.56
C ILE A 446 -19.04 14.88 9.12
N GLN A 447 -18.19 14.22 8.33
CA GLN A 447 -16.84 13.82 8.75
C GLN A 447 -15.96 15.01 9.13
N HIS A 448 -15.95 16.10 8.34
CA HIS A 448 -15.23 17.32 8.74
C HIS A 448 -15.84 17.99 9.97
N LYS A 449 -17.17 17.92 10.17
CA LYS A 449 -17.80 18.46 11.37
C LYS A 449 -17.37 17.69 12.62
N ILE A 450 -17.31 16.36 12.53
CA ILE A 450 -16.86 15.48 13.61
C ILE A 450 -15.39 15.74 13.93
N GLU A 451 -14.52 15.73 12.91
CA GLU A 451 -13.10 16.03 13.09
C GLU A 451 -12.89 17.40 13.77
N ARG A 452 -13.58 18.45 13.31
CA ARG A 452 -13.51 19.78 13.95
C ARG A 452 -14.00 19.78 15.39
N SER A 453 -14.99 18.96 15.72
CA SER A 453 -15.47 18.84 17.10
C SER A 453 -14.42 18.20 18.02
N PHE A 454 -13.66 17.24 17.51
CA PHE A 454 -12.54 16.61 18.22
C PHE A 454 -11.30 17.49 18.26
N ALA A 455 -11.05 18.25 17.19
CA ALA A 455 -9.93 19.16 17.08
C ALA A 455 -10.10 20.39 17.97
N GLY A 456 -11.32 20.94 18.10
CA GLY A 456 -11.58 22.20 18.82
C GLY A 456 -10.93 22.31 20.21
N PRO A 457 -11.09 21.32 21.12
CA PRO A 457 -10.42 21.33 22.42
C PRO A 457 -8.89 21.34 22.34
N LEU A 458 -8.31 20.62 21.38
CA LEU A 458 -6.86 20.57 21.17
C LEU A 458 -6.35 21.86 20.51
N GLU A 459 -7.04 22.38 19.50
CA GLU A 459 -6.65 23.57 18.75
C GLU A 459 -6.68 24.83 19.62
N ALA A 460 -7.55 24.87 20.63
CA ALA A 460 -7.57 25.94 21.63
C ALA A 460 -6.24 26.08 22.39
N VAL A 461 -5.45 25.00 22.48
CA VAL A 461 -4.17 24.97 23.20
C VAL A 461 -2.97 24.91 22.25
N PHE A 462 -3.06 24.11 21.18
CA PHE A 462 -1.92 23.77 20.31
C PHE A 462 -1.98 24.38 18.91
N GLY A 463 -2.94 25.28 18.67
CA GLY A 463 -3.20 25.89 17.36
C GLY A 463 -3.76 24.89 16.35
N HIS A 464 -3.83 25.28 15.07
CA HIS A 464 -4.51 24.50 14.03
C HIS A 464 -3.97 23.05 13.87
N LEU A 465 -4.87 22.07 13.78
CA LEU A 465 -4.61 20.62 13.70
C LEU A 465 -5.51 19.91 12.68
N ALA A 466 -6.78 20.30 12.57
CA ALA A 466 -7.74 19.63 11.69
C ALA A 466 -7.31 19.70 10.23
N GLU A 467 -7.60 18.67 9.44
CA GLU A 467 -7.31 18.69 8.01
C GLU A 467 -8.14 19.76 7.29
N GLY A 468 -7.51 20.37 6.28
CA GLY A 468 -8.16 21.28 5.36
C GLY A 468 -9.11 20.56 4.38
N ASN A 469 -9.61 21.31 3.41
CA ASN A 469 -10.34 20.68 2.32
C ASN A 469 -9.34 20.01 1.37
N ILE A 470 -9.52 18.70 1.16
CA ILE A 470 -8.64 17.92 0.27
C ILE A 470 -8.55 18.49 -1.16
N LYS A 471 -9.57 19.24 -1.61
CA LYS A 471 -9.52 19.93 -2.90
C LYS A 471 -8.37 20.95 -2.95
N ASP A 472 -8.10 21.64 -1.84
CA ASP A 472 -7.06 22.68 -1.79
C ASP A 472 -5.66 22.03 -1.95
N VAL A 473 -5.46 20.86 -1.35
CA VAL A 473 -4.25 20.04 -1.54
C VAL A 473 -4.10 19.60 -3.01
N ILE A 474 -5.19 19.15 -3.64
CA ILE A 474 -5.17 18.75 -5.06
C ILE A 474 -4.90 19.94 -5.98
N ASP A 475 -5.51 21.10 -5.69
CA ASP A 475 -5.31 22.33 -6.46
C ASP A 475 -3.87 22.84 -6.30
N ALA A 476 -3.28 22.72 -5.12
CA ALA A 476 -1.88 23.03 -4.86
C ALA A 476 -0.91 22.15 -5.68
N ALA A 477 -1.30 20.92 -6.00
CA ALA A 477 -0.53 20.02 -6.85
C ALA A 477 -0.66 20.32 -8.36
N ALA A 478 -1.74 20.98 -8.78
CA ALA A 478 -2.11 21.16 -10.18
C ALA A 478 -1.03 21.80 -11.08
N PRO A 479 -0.19 22.75 -10.61
CA PRO A 479 0.92 23.30 -11.42
C PRO A 479 1.97 22.26 -11.81
N TYR A 480 2.09 21.16 -11.06
CA TYR A 480 3.12 20.14 -11.24
C TYR A 480 2.56 18.82 -11.76
N MET A 481 1.32 18.47 -11.39
CA MET A 481 0.69 17.21 -11.77
C MET A 481 -0.82 17.38 -11.92
N HIS A 482 -1.34 16.95 -13.07
CA HIS A 482 -2.78 16.93 -13.30
C HIS A 482 -3.45 15.86 -12.43
N GLU A 483 -4.61 16.20 -11.85
CA GLU A 483 -5.35 15.33 -10.92
C GLU A 483 -5.79 13.98 -11.51
N SER A 484 -5.79 13.82 -12.84
CA SER A 484 -6.10 12.54 -13.50
C SER A 484 -5.06 11.45 -13.26
N PHE A 485 -3.87 11.79 -12.76
CA PHE A 485 -2.90 10.79 -12.32
C PHE A 485 -3.39 10.00 -11.12
N GLU A 486 -4.17 10.64 -10.25
CA GLU A 486 -4.73 10.06 -9.01
C GLU A 486 -3.65 9.47 -8.07
N GLY A 487 -4.07 9.06 -6.87
CA GLY A 487 -3.24 8.39 -5.87
C GLY A 487 -2.31 9.33 -5.09
N GLU A 488 -1.37 8.71 -4.37
CA GLU A 488 -0.47 9.37 -3.41
C GLU A 488 0.43 10.44 -4.03
N ALA A 489 0.72 10.36 -5.35
CA ALA A 489 1.61 11.31 -6.00
C ALA A 489 1.04 12.73 -5.99
N VAL A 490 -0.26 12.87 -6.31
CA VAL A 490 -0.97 14.15 -6.28
C VAL A 490 -1.01 14.70 -4.84
N LEU A 491 -1.31 13.84 -3.87
CA LEU A 491 -1.35 14.22 -2.45
C LEU A 491 0.00 14.67 -1.93
N SER A 492 1.05 13.91 -2.19
CA SER A 492 2.40 14.22 -1.70
C SER A 492 2.91 15.54 -2.26
N ILE A 493 2.72 15.80 -3.56
CA ILE A 493 3.07 17.09 -4.17
C ILE A 493 2.25 18.21 -3.54
N GLY A 494 0.92 18.04 -3.47
CA GLY A 494 0.02 19.04 -2.90
C GLY A 494 0.37 19.38 -1.45
N LYS A 495 0.66 18.37 -0.63
CA LYS A 495 1.04 18.54 0.77
C LYS A 495 2.39 19.24 0.92
N ILE A 496 3.38 18.97 0.06
CA ILE A 496 4.65 19.72 0.05
C ILE A 496 4.38 21.21 -0.20
N VAL A 497 3.53 21.54 -1.18
CA VAL A 497 3.17 22.93 -1.51
C VAL A 497 2.37 23.58 -0.38
N GLU A 498 1.37 22.90 0.17
CA GLU A 498 0.59 23.37 1.32
C GLU A 498 1.50 23.66 2.51
N MET A 499 2.41 22.73 2.84
CA MET A 499 3.30 22.89 3.98
C MET A 499 4.34 23.99 3.78
N HIS A 500 4.78 24.25 2.55
CA HIS A 500 5.58 25.44 2.24
C HIS A 500 4.83 26.74 2.61
N HIS A 501 3.54 26.84 2.28
CA HIS A 501 2.71 27.98 2.69
C HIS A 501 2.54 28.06 4.22
N HIS A 502 2.54 26.93 4.91
CA HIS A 502 2.61 26.85 6.38
C HIS A 502 4.02 27.02 6.97
N GLN A 503 4.97 27.60 6.21
CA GLN A 503 6.32 27.93 6.67
C GLN A 503 7.19 26.71 7.00
N ALA A 504 6.94 25.56 6.34
CA ALA A 504 7.88 24.45 6.36
C ALA A 504 9.20 24.87 5.72
N ALA A 505 10.30 24.50 6.37
CA ALA A 505 11.65 24.77 5.92
C ALA A 505 12.27 23.61 5.12
N GLY A 506 11.53 22.52 4.94
CA GLY A 506 11.92 21.39 4.11
C GLY A 506 10.86 20.30 4.08
N ALA A 507 11.03 19.34 3.18
CA ALA A 507 10.19 18.16 3.10
C ALA A 507 11.00 16.88 2.91
N VAL A 508 10.48 15.77 3.41
CA VAL A 508 11.01 14.41 3.22
C VAL A 508 9.93 13.58 2.57
N ASN A 509 10.21 13.06 1.38
CA ASN A 509 9.36 12.09 0.68
C ASN A 509 9.88 10.68 0.95
N VAL A 510 9.14 9.93 1.76
CA VAL A 510 9.46 8.54 2.11
C VAL A 510 8.68 7.54 1.27
N MET A 511 9.34 6.48 0.84
CA MET A 511 8.73 5.51 -0.06
C MET A 511 9.36 4.12 0.07
N PRO A 512 8.62 3.04 -0.24
CA PRO A 512 9.26 1.77 -0.48
C PRO A 512 10.06 1.80 -1.79
N PHE A 513 11.11 0.99 -1.88
CA PHE A 513 11.86 0.82 -3.13
C PHE A 513 10.94 0.44 -4.29
N THR A 514 11.13 1.09 -5.44
CA THR A 514 10.29 0.98 -6.66
C THR A 514 8.84 1.51 -6.53
N CYS A 515 8.49 2.26 -5.48
CA CYS A 515 7.17 2.89 -5.35
C CYS A 515 6.85 3.79 -6.57
N MET A 516 5.81 3.44 -7.35
CA MET A 516 5.49 4.20 -8.57
C MET A 516 5.08 5.64 -8.27
N PRO A 517 4.12 5.91 -7.35
CA PRO A 517 3.70 7.29 -7.07
C PRO A 517 4.85 8.17 -6.54
N SER A 518 5.58 7.70 -5.54
CA SER A 518 6.65 8.48 -4.90
C SER A 518 7.88 8.66 -5.78
N THR A 519 8.12 7.78 -6.75
CA THR A 519 9.15 7.99 -7.79
C THR A 519 8.79 9.18 -8.67
N ILE A 520 7.51 9.37 -8.99
CA ILE A 520 7.06 10.55 -9.75
C ILE A 520 7.24 11.82 -8.91
N VAL A 521 6.90 11.78 -7.61
CA VAL A 521 7.15 12.89 -6.68
C VAL A 521 8.65 13.25 -6.65
N SER A 522 9.52 12.24 -6.61
CA SER A 522 10.97 12.43 -6.61
C SER A 522 11.48 13.11 -7.89
N ALA A 523 10.92 12.75 -9.05
CA ALA A 523 11.25 13.37 -10.33
C ALA A 523 10.82 14.84 -10.38
N ILE A 524 9.69 15.18 -9.76
CA ILE A 524 9.12 16.53 -9.72
C ILE A 524 9.76 17.40 -8.61
N ALA A 525 10.31 16.79 -7.55
CA ALA A 525 10.87 17.48 -6.40
C ALA A 525 11.88 18.58 -6.78
N ARG A 526 12.71 18.35 -7.80
CA ARG A 526 13.67 19.36 -8.29
C ARG A 526 12.98 20.61 -8.83
N GLN A 527 11.83 20.47 -9.47
CA GLN A 527 11.05 21.61 -9.93
C GLN A 527 10.47 22.39 -8.74
N ILE A 528 9.86 21.68 -7.78
CA ILE A 528 9.29 22.29 -6.56
C ILE A 528 10.37 23.06 -5.79
N THR A 529 11.55 22.47 -5.58
CA THR A 529 12.68 23.14 -4.92
C THR A 529 13.09 24.43 -5.63
N ARG A 530 13.06 24.49 -6.96
CA ARG A 530 13.36 25.72 -7.70
C ARG A 530 12.28 26.79 -7.49
N ASP A 531 11.02 26.38 -7.53
CA ASP A 531 9.88 27.29 -7.42
C ASP A 531 9.76 27.85 -5.98
N PHE A 532 10.24 27.12 -4.97
CA PHE A 532 10.25 27.52 -3.56
C PHE A 532 11.62 27.97 -3.07
N ALA A 533 12.32 28.79 -3.86
CA ALA A 533 13.54 29.49 -3.47
C ALA A 533 14.63 28.59 -2.84
N GLY A 534 14.72 27.34 -3.31
CA GLY A 534 15.70 26.38 -2.81
C GLY A 534 15.28 25.59 -1.57
N MET A 535 13.98 25.54 -1.22
CA MET A 535 13.50 24.70 -0.12
C MET A 535 13.94 23.24 -0.33
N PRO A 536 14.70 22.65 0.62
CA PRO A 536 15.26 21.31 0.45
C PRO A 536 14.16 20.25 0.51
N ILE A 537 14.20 19.32 -0.45
CA ILE A 537 13.35 18.13 -0.49
C ILE A 537 14.24 16.89 -0.56
N LEU A 538 14.17 16.04 0.46
CA LEU A 538 14.91 14.79 0.53
C LEU A 538 14.01 13.61 0.15
N ASN A 539 14.45 12.79 -0.81
CA ASN A 539 13.76 11.55 -1.16
C ASN A 539 14.48 10.37 -0.50
N ILE A 540 13.74 9.53 0.23
CA ILE A 540 14.27 8.36 0.93
C ILE A 540 13.48 7.12 0.51
N SER A 541 14.21 6.12 0.04
CA SER A 541 13.66 4.84 -0.38
C SER A 541 14.05 3.76 0.64
N TYR A 542 13.08 3.01 1.13
CA TYR A 542 13.26 1.91 2.08
C TYR A 542 12.97 0.57 1.42
N ASP A 543 13.84 -0.41 1.62
CA ASP A 543 13.68 -1.80 1.15
C ASP A 543 13.67 -2.81 2.31
N GLY A 544 13.70 -2.32 3.55
CA GLY A 544 13.80 -3.13 4.77
C GLY A 544 15.23 -3.60 5.05
N GLN A 545 16.24 -2.93 4.52
CA GLN A 545 17.64 -3.04 4.95
C GLN A 545 18.08 -1.70 5.55
N GLN A 546 19.01 -1.75 6.52
CA GLN A 546 19.57 -0.54 7.08
C GLN A 546 20.46 0.17 6.05
N ASP A 547 20.15 1.44 5.77
CA ASP A 547 21.01 2.29 4.95
C ASP A 547 22.09 2.93 5.84
N PRO A 548 23.37 2.51 5.75
CA PRO A 548 24.43 3.05 6.60
C PRO A 548 24.73 4.53 6.33
N THR A 549 24.25 5.08 5.20
CA THR A 549 24.45 6.48 4.82
C THR A 549 23.27 7.37 5.21
N LEU A 550 22.16 6.81 5.69
CA LEU A 550 20.94 7.55 5.99
C LEU A 550 21.20 8.68 6.99
N GLN A 551 21.91 8.40 8.07
CA GLN A 551 22.21 9.38 9.12
C GLN A 551 22.95 10.60 8.56
N THR A 552 24.02 10.40 7.80
CA THR A 552 24.80 11.48 7.19
C THR A 552 23.96 12.29 6.19
N ARG A 553 23.08 11.62 5.43
CA ARG A 553 22.16 12.29 4.50
C ARG A 553 21.14 13.16 5.25
N LEU A 554 20.62 12.71 6.38
CA LEU A 554 19.70 13.47 7.22
C LEU A 554 20.39 14.67 7.88
N GLU A 555 21.63 14.52 8.33
CA GLU A 555 22.44 15.62 8.87
C GLU A 555 22.68 16.70 7.80
N ALA A 556 23.09 16.30 6.59
CA ALA A 556 23.28 17.21 5.48
C ALA A 556 21.98 17.91 5.06
N PHE A 557 20.87 17.18 5.04
CA PHE A 557 19.54 17.74 4.80
C PHE A 557 19.15 18.76 5.86
N MET A 558 19.32 18.43 7.15
CA MET A 558 18.99 19.33 8.26
C MET A 558 19.87 20.58 8.28
N HIS A 559 21.13 20.50 7.81
CA HIS A 559 21.94 21.69 7.60
C HIS A 559 21.31 22.64 6.55
N GLN A 560 20.83 22.10 5.42
CA GLN A 560 20.14 22.88 4.39
C GLN A 560 18.83 23.48 4.90
N VAL A 561 18.03 22.68 5.63
CA VAL A 561 16.77 23.11 6.27
C VAL A 561 17.03 24.28 7.22
N ASN A 562 18.06 24.19 8.06
CA ASN A 562 18.40 25.27 9.00
C ASN A 562 18.86 26.55 8.28
N SER A 563 19.64 26.43 7.19
CA SER A 563 20.05 27.58 6.37
C SER A 563 18.84 28.27 5.72
N TYR A 564 17.94 27.47 5.15
CA TYR A 564 16.71 27.97 4.54
C TYR A 564 15.80 28.64 5.58
N HIS A 565 15.58 27.99 6.73
CA HIS A 565 14.78 28.51 7.83
C HIS A 565 15.28 29.88 8.32
N LYS A 566 16.61 30.06 8.47
CA LYS A 566 17.21 31.34 8.87
C LYS A 566 16.95 32.43 7.83
N THR A 567 17.13 32.11 6.55
CA THR A 567 16.94 33.07 5.44
C THR A 567 15.50 33.55 5.36
N VAL A 568 14.53 32.63 5.44
CA VAL A 568 13.10 32.97 5.42
C VAL A 568 12.69 33.77 6.66
N THR A 569 13.21 33.40 7.83
CA THR A 569 12.91 34.11 9.08
C THR A 569 13.48 35.53 9.08
N GLN A 570 14.69 35.73 8.55
CA GLN A 570 15.30 37.06 8.41
C GLN A 570 14.53 37.96 7.43
N ALA A 571 14.13 37.42 6.27
CA ALA A 571 13.32 38.17 5.31
C ALA A 571 11.95 38.60 5.86
N ALA A 572 11.34 37.79 6.74
CA ALA A 572 10.08 38.14 7.39
C ALA A 572 10.22 39.26 8.45
N VAL A 573 11.41 39.43 9.04
CA VAL A 573 11.69 40.48 10.03
C VAL A 573 12.05 41.81 9.37
N GLU A 574 12.60 41.81 8.15
CA GLU A 574 12.95 43.05 7.41
C GLU A 574 11.74 43.73 6.74
N ILE A 575 10.60 43.05 6.64
CA ILE A 575 9.35 43.56 6.01
C ILE A 575 8.38 44.16 7.06
N HIS A 576 8.66 43.98 8.35
CA HIS A 576 7.90 44.57 9.47
C HIS A 576 8.73 45.64 10.19
#